data_AF-A0A369RNQ3-F1
#
_entry.id   AF-A0A369RNQ3-F1
#
_cell.length_a   1.000
_cell.length_b   1.000
_cell.length_c   1.000
_cell.angle_alpha   90.00
_cell.angle_beta   90.00
_cell.angle_gamma   90.00
#
_symmetry.space_group_name_H-M   'P 1'
#
loop_
_entity.id
_entity.type
_entity.pdbx_description
1 polymer ?
#
loop_
_entity_poly.entity_id
_entity_poly.type
_entity_poly.pdbx_seq_one_letter_code
_entity_poly.pdbx_strand_id
1 'polypeptide(L)'
;DLTLNGLTYFDFTSLEGLPNLLQILLGYNYLTTLKNTASANSVITIEKFYAPDNFLTHLESDLFFNFPYLYYLFIPNNRLYALPDHLCNGTQLKMLDFSGNLIRKINRQQFIACNYLETMY
;
A
#
# COMPACT_ATOMS: atom_id res chain seq x y z
N ASP A 1 5.34 12.42 -8.43
CA ASP A 1 6.01 12.52 -7.13
C ASP A 1 5.20 13.49 -6.28
N LEU A 2 4.76 13.05 -5.11
CA LEU A 2 3.98 13.83 -4.14
C LEU A 2 4.67 13.83 -2.76
N THR A 3 5.97 13.56 -2.71
CA THR A 3 6.80 13.63 -1.49
C THR A 3 6.80 15.05 -0.91
N LEU A 4 6.76 15.20 0.43
CA LEU A 4 6.82 16.51 1.12
C LEU A 4 5.70 17.51 0.72
N ASN A 5 4.47 17.03 0.52
CA ASN A 5 3.33 17.87 0.13
C ASN A 5 2.32 18.15 1.25
N GLY A 6 2.63 17.75 2.48
CA GLY A 6 1.75 17.94 3.62
C GLY A 6 0.39 17.23 3.51
N LEU A 7 0.30 16.18 2.69
CA LEU A 7 -0.93 15.42 2.50
C LEU A 7 -1.33 14.72 3.80
N THR A 8 -2.60 14.83 4.18
CA THR A 8 -3.14 14.15 5.37
C THR A 8 -3.94 12.89 5.02
N TYR A 9 -4.39 12.78 3.77
CA TYR A 9 -5.05 11.61 3.20
C TYR A 9 -4.65 11.43 1.73
N PHE A 10 -4.81 10.22 1.21
CA PHE A 10 -4.66 9.93 -0.21
C PHE A 10 -5.71 8.90 -0.64
N ASP A 11 -6.40 9.17 -1.75
CA ASP A 11 -7.37 8.24 -2.35
C ASP A 11 -6.86 7.80 -3.73
N PHE A 12 -6.65 6.50 -3.88
CA PHE A 12 -6.11 5.90 -5.09
C PHE A 12 -7.00 6.05 -6.32
N THR A 13 -8.29 6.35 -6.16
CA THR A 13 -9.19 6.64 -7.29
C THR A 13 -8.68 7.80 -8.15
N SER A 14 -7.90 8.73 -7.56
CA SER A 14 -7.28 9.82 -8.34
C SER A 14 -6.22 9.34 -9.34
N LEU A 15 -5.79 8.06 -9.26
CA LEU A 15 -4.84 7.45 -10.19
C LEU A 15 -5.51 6.71 -11.35
N GLU A 16 -6.84 6.60 -11.34
CA GLU A 16 -7.58 6.00 -12.46
C GLU A 16 -7.31 6.76 -13.77
N GLY A 17 -7.22 6.01 -14.88
CA GLY A 17 -6.98 6.60 -16.20
C GLY A 17 -5.55 7.11 -16.44
N LEU A 18 -4.58 6.75 -15.59
CA LEU A 18 -3.16 7.05 -15.76
C LEU A 18 -2.37 5.81 -16.23
N PRO A 19 -2.52 5.36 -17.50
CA PRO A 19 -2.03 4.06 -17.97
C PRO A 19 -0.50 3.91 -17.96
N ASN A 20 0.23 5.03 -17.89
CA ASN A 20 1.69 5.03 -17.86
C ASN A 20 2.27 5.30 -16.46
N LEU A 21 1.43 5.44 -15.44
CA LEU A 21 1.90 5.65 -14.08
C LEU A 21 2.39 4.32 -13.51
N LEU A 22 3.70 4.19 -13.35
CA LEU A 22 4.34 2.98 -12.82
C LEU A 22 4.61 3.07 -11.31
N GLN A 23 4.75 4.28 -10.77
CA GLN A 23 5.07 4.46 -9.36
C GLN A 23 4.44 5.72 -8.79
N ILE A 24 4.10 5.66 -7.50
CA ILE A 24 3.66 6.81 -6.73
C ILE A 24 4.55 6.95 -5.48
N LEU A 25 5.00 8.19 -5.25
CA LEU A 25 5.86 8.58 -4.14
C LEU A 25 5.06 9.52 -3.24
N LEU A 26 4.79 9.10 -2.01
CA LEU A 26 4.03 9.82 -0.99
C LEU A 26 4.84 9.99 0.31
N GLY A 27 6.16 9.85 0.25
CA GLY A 27 7.01 9.93 1.43
C GLY A 27 6.95 11.28 2.13
N TYR A 28 7.25 11.30 3.43
CA TYR A 28 7.37 12.53 4.22
C TYR A 28 6.13 13.44 4.10
N ASN A 29 4.95 12.85 4.24
CA ASN A 29 3.68 13.56 4.33
C ASN A 29 3.10 13.40 5.74
N TYR A 30 1.86 13.85 5.94
CA TYR A 30 1.12 13.67 7.18
C TYR A 30 0.01 12.61 7.06
N LEU A 31 0.18 11.62 6.17
CA LEU A 31 -0.88 10.66 5.84
C LEU A 31 -1.22 9.83 7.08
N THR A 32 -2.49 9.88 7.49
CA THR A 32 -3.03 9.03 8.55
C THR A 32 -3.88 7.88 8.00
N THR A 33 -4.35 8.03 6.76
CA THR A 33 -5.22 7.07 6.07
C THR A 33 -4.92 7.05 4.57
N LEU A 34 -5.02 5.85 3.99
CA LEU A 34 -5.09 5.62 2.56
C LEU A 34 -6.48 5.06 2.26
N LYS A 35 -7.06 5.47 1.14
CA LYS A 35 -8.34 4.96 0.65
C LYS A 35 -8.22 4.50 -0.78
N ASN A 36 -9.08 3.57 -1.16
CA ASN A 36 -9.30 3.21 -2.54
C ASN A 36 -10.82 3.16 -2.76
N THR A 37 -11.39 4.23 -3.31
CA THR A 37 -12.84 4.33 -3.59
C THR A 37 -13.18 3.92 -5.03
N ALA A 38 -12.23 3.31 -5.75
CA ALA A 38 -12.39 2.87 -7.11
C ALA A 38 -13.48 1.81 -7.24
N SER A 39 -14.11 1.74 -8.41
CA SER A 39 -15.06 0.67 -8.72
C SER A 39 -14.37 -0.68 -8.68
N ALA A 40 -15.08 -1.75 -8.34
CA ALA A 40 -14.54 -3.12 -8.32
C ALA A 40 -13.96 -3.57 -9.68
N ASN A 41 -14.40 -2.96 -10.79
CA ASN A 41 -13.90 -3.26 -12.13
C ASN A 41 -12.77 -2.32 -12.60
N SER A 42 -12.39 -1.34 -11.78
CA SER A 42 -11.28 -0.43 -12.08
C SER A 42 -9.94 -1.14 -11.97
N VAL A 43 -8.98 -0.68 -12.78
CA VAL A 43 -7.60 -1.17 -12.75
C VAL A 43 -6.66 0.01 -12.59
N ILE A 44 -5.85 -0.01 -11.53
CA ILE A 44 -4.79 0.95 -11.28
C ILE A 44 -3.46 0.27 -11.61
N THR A 45 -2.71 0.86 -12.54
CA THR A 45 -1.57 0.21 -13.22
C THR A 45 -0.23 0.42 -12.53
N ILE A 46 -0.20 0.93 -11.29
CA ILE A 46 1.07 1.17 -10.61
C ILE A 46 1.75 -0.14 -10.23
N GLU A 47 3.08 -0.14 -10.32
CA GLU A 47 3.94 -1.25 -9.94
C GLU A 47 4.55 -1.07 -8.55
N LYS A 48 4.75 0.19 -8.14
CA LYS A 48 5.48 0.55 -6.93
C LYS A 48 4.74 1.64 -6.14
N PHE A 49 4.52 1.37 -4.86
CA PHE A 49 3.97 2.33 -3.92
C PHE A 49 4.97 2.63 -2.80
N TYR A 50 5.28 3.91 -2.62
CA TYR A 50 6.16 4.38 -1.54
C TYR A 50 5.42 5.40 -0.69
N ALA A 51 5.26 5.12 0.61
CA ALA A 51 4.80 6.10 1.59
C ALA A 51 5.61 6.02 2.91
N PRO A 52 6.95 6.10 2.84
CA PRO A 52 7.78 6.13 4.04
C PRO A 52 7.51 7.39 4.87
N ASP A 53 7.80 7.33 6.17
CA ASP A 53 7.81 8.49 7.07
C ASP A 53 6.48 9.27 7.03
N ASN A 54 5.39 8.54 7.33
CA ASN A 54 4.03 9.06 7.45
C ASN A 54 3.43 8.62 8.81
N PHE A 55 2.13 8.80 9.00
CA PHE A 55 1.44 8.50 10.25
C PHE A 55 0.34 7.44 10.08
N LEU A 56 0.49 6.53 9.11
CA LEU A 56 -0.49 5.49 8.83
C LEU A 56 -0.61 4.56 10.04
N THR A 57 -1.83 4.37 10.55
CA THR A 57 -2.10 3.53 11.73
C THR A 57 -2.69 2.17 11.36
N HIS A 58 -3.33 2.07 10.21
CA HIS A 58 -4.00 0.86 9.70
C HIS A 58 -4.16 0.96 8.17
N LEU A 59 -4.24 -0.20 7.51
CA LEU A 59 -4.61 -0.32 6.10
C LEU A 59 -5.92 -1.11 6.01
N GLU A 60 -6.80 -0.73 5.09
CA GLU A 60 -8.04 -1.47 4.80
C GLU A 60 -7.72 -2.77 4.04
N SER A 61 -8.52 -3.82 4.23
CA SER A 61 -8.25 -5.16 3.66
C SER A 61 -8.38 -5.22 2.14
N ASP A 62 -9.16 -4.32 1.56
CA ASP A 62 -9.45 -4.21 0.14
C ASP A 62 -8.68 -3.07 -0.55
N LEU A 63 -7.81 -2.37 0.20
CA LEU A 63 -7.09 -1.19 -0.27
C LEU A 63 -6.37 -1.42 -1.61
N PHE A 64 -5.84 -2.63 -1.82
CA PHE A 64 -5.05 -2.98 -3.00
C PHE A 64 -5.76 -3.91 -4.01
N PHE A 65 -7.07 -4.14 -3.89
CA PHE A 65 -7.79 -5.07 -4.78
C PHE A 65 -7.74 -4.67 -6.27
N ASN A 66 -7.68 -3.37 -6.58
CA ASN A 66 -7.62 -2.85 -7.95
C ASN A 66 -6.19 -2.75 -8.53
N PHE A 67 -5.19 -3.37 -7.90
CA PHE A 67 -3.77 -3.19 -8.22
C PHE A 67 -3.11 -4.49 -8.70
N PRO A 68 -3.53 -5.05 -9.86
CA PRO A 68 -3.06 -6.35 -10.35
C PRO A 68 -1.56 -6.39 -10.63
N TYR A 69 -0.91 -5.23 -10.78
CA TYR A 69 0.51 -5.09 -11.09
C TYR A 69 1.33 -4.53 -9.92
N LEU A 70 0.77 -4.38 -8.72
CA LEU A 70 1.56 -3.92 -7.58
C LEU A 70 2.56 -5.01 -7.16
N TYR A 71 3.84 -4.72 -7.35
CA TYR A 71 4.94 -5.63 -7.03
C TYR A 71 5.69 -5.20 -5.76
N TYR A 72 5.75 -3.90 -5.47
CA TYR A 72 6.56 -3.35 -4.38
C TYR A 72 5.75 -2.37 -3.52
N LEU A 73 5.65 -2.68 -2.22
CA LEU A 73 4.94 -1.89 -1.21
C LEU A 73 5.93 -1.46 -0.11
N PHE A 74 6.29 -0.18 -0.11
CA PHE A 74 7.19 0.41 0.88
C PHE A 74 6.46 1.42 1.75
N ILE A 75 6.23 1.04 3.01
CA ILE A 75 5.58 1.87 4.04
C ILE A 75 6.37 1.90 5.35
N PRO A 76 7.72 2.00 5.32
CA PRO A 76 8.49 2.02 6.54
C PRO A 76 8.24 3.31 7.34
N ASN A 77 8.59 3.28 8.63
CA ASN A 77 8.47 4.42 9.54
C ASN A 77 7.05 5.03 9.56
N ASN A 78 6.05 4.17 9.67
CA ASN A 78 4.66 4.55 9.93
C ASN A 78 4.27 4.10 11.35
N ARG A 79 2.96 4.07 11.65
CA ARG A 79 2.42 3.71 12.97
C ARG A 79 1.49 2.49 12.91
N LEU A 80 1.66 1.63 11.91
CA LEU A 80 0.83 0.43 11.75
C LEU A 80 1.02 -0.48 12.96
N TYR A 81 -0.07 -0.91 13.58
CA TYR A 81 -0.03 -1.89 14.67
C TYR A 81 -0.35 -3.32 14.22
N ALA A 82 -0.90 -3.47 13.02
CA ALA A 82 -1.19 -4.74 12.35
C ALA A 82 -1.19 -4.54 10.82
N LEU A 83 -0.94 -5.62 10.08
CA LEU A 83 -1.24 -5.70 8.65
C LEU A 83 -2.68 -6.18 8.44
N PRO A 84 -3.35 -5.77 7.36
CA PRO A 84 -4.67 -6.27 7.03
C PRO A 84 -4.63 -7.76 6.69
N ASP A 85 -5.75 -8.43 6.95
CA ASP A 85 -5.96 -9.77 6.43
C ASP A 85 -6.00 -9.73 4.89
N HIS A 86 -5.48 -10.78 4.26
CA HIS A 86 -5.45 -10.88 2.79
C HIS A 86 -4.69 -9.73 2.09
N LEU A 87 -3.62 -9.21 2.68
CA LEU A 87 -2.86 -8.04 2.21
C LEU A 87 -2.53 -8.07 0.70
N CYS A 88 -2.18 -9.23 0.15
CA CYS A 88 -1.78 -9.37 -1.25
C CYS A 88 -2.93 -9.74 -2.20
N ASN A 89 -4.17 -9.79 -1.72
CA ASN A 89 -5.30 -10.21 -2.55
C ASN A 89 -5.51 -9.25 -3.73
N GLY A 90 -5.59 -9.79 -4.94
CA GLY A 90 -5.66 -9.00 -6.16
C GLY A 90 -4.34 -8.37 -6.61
N THR A 91 -3.22 -8.69 -5.97
CA THR A 91 -1.89 -8.14 -6.31
C THR A 91 -0.90 -9.23 -6.69
N GLN A 92 0.24 -8.83 -7.25
CA GLN A 92 1.41 -9.68 -7.46
C GLN A 92 2.57 -9.27 -6.56
N LEU A 93 2.28 -8.93 -5.30
CA LEU A 93 3.25 -8.34 -4.39
C LEU A 93 4.46 -9.27 -4.17
N LYS A 94 5.65 -8.78 -4.52
CA LYS A 94 6.94 -9.47 -4.39
C LYS A 94 7.74 -9.00 -3.19
N MET A 95 7.64 -7.70 -2.89
CA MET A 95 8.39 -7.10 -1.80
C MET A 95 7.49 -6.21 -0.95
N LEU A 96 7.57 -6.42 0.36
CA LEU A 96 6.86 -5.65 1.36
C LEU A 96 7.86 -5.13 2.40
N ASP A 97 7.88 -3.82 2.61
CA ASP A 97 8.65 -3.20 3.69
C ASP A 97 7.69 -2.41 4.59
N PHE A 98 7.51 -2.90 5.82
CA PHE A 98 6.79 -2.22 6.89
C PHE A 98 7.71 -1.98 8.09
N SER A 99 9.03 -1.97 7.90
CA SER A 99 10.00 -1.73 8.95
C SER A 99 9.74 -0.40 9.69
N GLY A 100 10.08 -0.33 10.97
CA GLY A 100 9.85 0.89 11.77
C GLY A 100 8.37 1.18 12.08
N ASN A 101 7.45 0.23 11.84
CA ASN A 101 6.07 0.30 12.34
C ASN A 101 5.93 -0.26 13.77
N LEU A 102 4.70 -0.29 14.29
CA LEU A 102 4.35 -0.74 15.64
C LEU A 102 3.77 -2.17 15.66
N ILE A 103 3.97 -2.94 14.59
CA ILE A 103 3.43 -4.30 14.43
C ILE A 103 4.12 -5.24 15.42
N ARG A 104 3.32 -5.84 16.32
CA ARG A 104 3.83 -6.77 17.35
C ARG A 104 3.61 -8.24 17.01
N LYS A 105 2.67 -8.53 16.12
CA LYS A 105 2.26 -9.88 15.76
C LYS A 105 1.97 -9.96 14.27
N ILE A 106 2.41 -11.07 13.70
CA ILE A 106 2.13 -11.48 12.33
C ILE A 106 1.35 -12.80 12.39
N ASN A 107 0.26 -12.87 11.65
CA ASN A 107 -0.65 -14.00 11.55
C ASN A 107 -0.69 -14.53 10.12
N ARG A 108 -0.89 -15.84 9.97
CA ARG A 108 -0.98 -16.49 8.66
C ARG A 108 -2.06 -15.90 7.75
N GLN A 109 -3.17 -15.44 8.31
CA GLN A 109 -4.31 -14.89 7.56
C GLN A 109 -3.93 -13.65 6.72
N GLN A 110 -2.98 -12.84 7.21
CA GLN A 110 -2.48 -11.65 6.51
C GLN A 110 -1.80 -12.00 5.18
N PHE A 111 -1.21 -13.19 5.08
CA PHE A 111 -0.36 -13.60 3.97
C PHE A 111 -0.94 -14.74 3.12
N ILE A 112 -2.20 -15.15 3.36
CA ILE A 112 -2.78 -16.31 2.68
C ILE A 112 -2.87 -16.15 1.15
N ALA A 113 -2.95 -14.90 0.65
CA ALA A 113 -2.99 -14.57 -0.77
C ALA A 113 -1.65 -14.09 -1.34
N CYS A 114 -0.58 -14.07 -0.53
CA CYS A 114 0.74 -13.56 -0.91
C CYS A 114 1.57 -14.60 -1.66
N ASN A 115 1.05 -15.09 -2.78
CA ASN A 115 1.64 -16.21 -3.55
C ASN A 115 2.97 -15.86 -4.23
N TYR A 116 3.26 -14.56 -4.39
CA TYR A 116 4.44 -14.05 -5.09
C TYR A 116 5.46 -13.37 -4.17
N LEU A 117 5.22 -13.36 -2.85
CA LEU A 117 6.04 -12.60 -1.92
C LEU A 117 7.41 -13.27 -1.76
N GLU A 118 8.46 -12.56 -2.14
CA GLU A 118 9.85 -13.01 -2.14
C GLU A 118 10.60 -12.46 -0.91
N THR A 119 10.28 -11.25 -0.47
CA THR A 119 11.03 -10.60 0.62
C THR A 119 10.15 -9.66 1.46
N MET A 120 10.42 -9.64 2.77
CA MET A 120 9.73 -8.81 3.76
C MET A 120 10.71 -8.20 4.76
N TYR A 121 10.54 -6.92 5.10
CA TYR A 121 11.33 -6.17 6.10
C TYR A 121 10.44 -5.44 7.11
#